data_AF-A0A1J5FEG5-F1
#
_entry.id   AF-A0A1J5FEG5-F1
#
_cell.length_a   1.000
_cell.length_b   1.000
_cell.length_c   1.000
_cell.angle_alpha   90.00
_cell.angle_beta   90.00
_cell.angle_gamma   90.00
#
_symmetry.space_group_name_H-M   'P 1'
#
loop_
_entity.id
_entity.type
_entity.pdbx_description
1 polymer ?
#
loop_
_entity_poly.entity_id
_entity_poly.type
_entity_poly.pdbx_seq_one_letter_code
_entity_poly.pdbx_strand_id
1 'polypeptide(L)' 'MIIQTQYSYEKTWSDTKEVDLLRMIEEEVGDADAKGVLLYIKEAVANAKVISVGSCKFRKKGEK' A
#
# COMPACT_ATOMS: atom_id res chain seq x y z
N MET A 1 -9.63 -5.83 -5.48
CA MET A 1 -8.87 -6.58 -4.46
C MET A 1 -8.76 -5.74 -3.20
N ILE A 2 -8.69 -6.34 -2.01
CA ILE A 2 -8.42 -5.57 -0.78
C ILE A 2 -6.92 -5.62 -0.53
N ILE A 3 -6.30 -4.45 -0.39
CA ILE A 3 -4.90 -4.30 -0.01
C ILE A 3 -4.89 -3.98 1.48
N GLN A 4 -4.01 -4.63 2.23
CA GLN A 4 -3.75 -4.25 3.61
C GLN A 4 -2.50 -3.41 3.67
N THR A 5 -2.54 -2.34 4.46
CA THR A 5 -1.39 -1.49 4.75
C THR A 5 -0.93 -1.71 6.19
N GLN A 6 0.37 -1.64 6.41
CA GLN A 6 0.98 -1.62 7.72
C GLN A 6 1.98 -0.47 7.76
N TYR A 7 1.77 0.46 8.67
CA TYR A 7 2.73 1.52 8.93
C TYR A 7 3.92 0.97 9.72
N SER A 8 5.10 1.58 9.55
CA SER A 8 6.28 1.17 10.31
C SER A 8 6.10 1.31 11.82
N TYR A 9 5.30 2.29 12.25
CA TYR A 9 5.02 2.58 13.66
C TYR A 9 3.86 1.74 14.22
N GLU A 10 2.79 1.54 13.44
CA GLU A 10 1.69 0.64 13.77
C GLU A 10 1.97 -0.73 13.13
N LYS A 11 2.55 -1.66 13.89
CA LYS A 11 2.81 -3.06 13.46
C LYS A 11 1.53 -3.88 13.18
N THR A 12 0.43 -3.23 12.87
CA THR A 12 -0.90 -3.79 12.60
C THR A 12 -1.21 -3.66 11.12
N TRP A 13 -1.86 -4.67 10.55
CA TRP A 13 -2.36 -4.63 9.17
C TRP A 13 -3.79 -4.12 9.17
N SER A 14 -4.04 -3.03 8.45
CA SER A 14 -5.36 -2.43 8.29
C SER A 14 -5.86 -2.65 6.88
N ASP A 15 -7.15 -2.95 6.74
CA ASP A 15 -7.78 -3.09 5.42
C ASP A 15 -7.96 -1.71 4.80
N THR A 16 -7.29 -1.49 3.67
CA THR A 16 -7.26 -0.19 3.02
C THR A 16 -7.98 -0.29 1.68
N LYS A 17 -9.00 0.54 1.51
CA LYS A 17 -9.70 0.66 0.24
C LYS A 17 -8.82 1.43 -0.73
N GLU A 18 -9.05 1.22 -2.02
CA GLU A 18 -8.22 1.84 -3.06
C GLU A 18 -8.22 3.38 -3.01
N VAL A 19 -9.35 3.99 -2.65
CA VAL A 19 -9.46 5.44 -2.47
C VAL A 19 -8.66 5.96 -1.29
N ASP A 20 -8.68 5.25 -0.16
CA ASP A 20 -7.90 5.59 1.03
C ASP A 20 -6.42 5.32 0.80
N LEU A 21 -6.09 4.25 0.07
CA LEU A 21 -4.73 3.91 -0.32
C LEU A 21 -4.11 5.01 -1.19
N LEU A 22 -4.85 5.52 -2.17
CA LEU A 22 -4.38 6.62 -3.00
C LEU A 22 -4.10 7.86 -2.14
N ARG A 23 -5.01 8.22 -1.23
CA ARG A 23 -4.82 9.36 -0.32
C ARG A 23 -3.60 9.16 0.58
N MET A 24 -3.44 7.98 1.18
CA MET A 24 -2.27 7.65 1.98
C MET A 24 -0.97 7.79 1.19
N ILE A 25 -0.97 7.32 -0.06
CA ILE A 25 0.19 7.46 -0.95
C ILE A 25 0.43 8.95 -1.23
N GLU A 26 -0.59 9.72 -1.63
CA GLU A 26 -0.49 11.16 -1.86
C GLU A 26 0.09 11.91 -0.65
N GLU A 27 -0.34 11.55 0.56
CA GLU A 27 0.18 12.15 1.81
C GLU A 27 1.65 11.78 2.08
N GLU A 28 2.07 10.54 1.76
CA GLU A 28 3.45 10.08 2.00
C GLU A 28 4.43 10.50 0.89
N VAL A 29 4.00 10.50 -0.38
CA VAL A 29 4.87 10.76 -1.54
C VAL A 29 4.81 12.22 -2.01
N GLY A 30 3.81 12.99 -1.56
CA GLY A 30 3.67 14.41 -1.86
C GLY A 30 3.53 14.71 -3.36
N ASP A 31 4.47 15.49 -3.91
CA ASP A 31 4.47 15.95 -5.32
C ASP A 31 4.79 14.84 -6.34
N ALA A 32 5.09 13.62 -5.86
CA ALA A 32 5.34 12.48 -6.74
C ALA A 32 4.03 11.88 -7.28
N ASP A 33 4.10 11.20 -8.42
CA ASP A 33 2.96 10.60 -9.11
C ASP A 33 2.31 9.47 -8.29
N ALA A 34 1.41 9.82 -7.39
CA ALA A 34 0.73 8.89 -6.48
C ALA A 34 -0.07 7.81 -7.23
N LYS A 35 -0.56 8.12 -8.43
CA LYS A 35 -1.26 7.17 -9.30
C LYS A 35 -0.32 6.07 -9.82
N GLY A 36 0.88 6.43 -10.25
CA GLY A 36 1.92 5.50 -10.67
C GLY A 36 2.39 4.63 -9.52
N VAL A 37 2.56 5.21 -8.33
CA VAL A 37 2.89 4.45 -7.11
C VAL A 37 1.75 3.49 -6.73
N LEU A 38 0.50 3.92 -6.83
CA LEU A 38 -0.67 3.06 -6.62
C LEU A 38 -0.68 1.89 -7.62
N LEU A 39 -0.42 2.16 -8.91
CA LEU A 39 -0.38 1.13 -9.94
C LEU A 39 0.73 0.11 -9.65
N TYR A 40 1.94 0.60 -9.32
CA TYR A 40 3.06 -0.23 -8.91
C TYR A 40 2.71 -1.12 -7.72
N ILE A 41 2.09 -0.55 -6.67
CA ILE A 41 1.69 -1.30 -5.47
C ILE A 41 0.73 -2.42 -5.87
N LYS A 42 -0.28 -2.13 -6.70
CA LYS A 42 -1.27 -3.12 -7.15
C LYS A 42 -0.63 -4.28 -7.90
N GLU A 43 0.29 -4.00 -8.82
CA GLU A 43 0.98 -5.03 -9.60
C GLU A 43 1.97 -5.83 -8.74
N ALA A 44 2.67 -5.16 -7.84
CA ALA A 44 3.67 -5.79 -6.99
C ALA A 44 3.01 -6.68 -5.92
N VAL A 45 1.93 -6.26 -5.25
CA VAL A 45 1.17 -7.14 -4.31
C VAL A 45 0.40 -8.25 -5.02
N ALA A 46 0.22 -8.18 -6.34
CA ALA A 46 -0.37 -9.28 -7.09
C ALA A 46 0.62 -10.43 -7.31
N ASN A 47 1.92 -10.12 -7.35
CA ASN A 47 3.00 -11.08 -7.62
C ASN A 47 3.83 -11.43 -6.37
N ALA A 48 3.82 -10.57 -5.34
CA ALA A 48 4.64 -10.70 -4.14
C ALA A 48 3.78 -10.73 -2.87
N LYS A 49 4.25 -11.46 -1.86
CA LYS A 49 3.56 -11.63 -0.57
C LYS A 49 3.35 -10.32 0.20
N VAL A 50 4.40 -9.49 0.23
CA VAL A 50 4.45 -8.20 0.92
C VAL A 50 5.43 -7.31 0.18
N ILE A 51 5.08 -6.04 -0.01
CA ILE A 51 5.96 -5.01 -0.58
C ILE A 51 6.09 -3.84 0.40
N SER A 52 7.15 -3.04 0.25
CA SER A 52 7.38 -1.85 1.07
C SER A 52 7.53 -0.63 0.17
N VAL A 53 6.84 0.46 0.50
CA VAL A 53 6.98 1.76 -0.15
C VAL A 53 7.15 2.81 0.95
N GLY A 54 8.30 3.49 0.96
CA GLY A 54 8.67 4.39 2.06
C GLY A 54 8.67 3.65 3.40
N SER A 55 7.89 4.18 4.36
CA SER A 55 7.70 3.60 5.70
C SER A 55 6.52 2.63 5.79
N CYS A 56 5.78 2.44 4.70
CA CYS A 56 4.56 1.63 4.67
C CYS A 56 4.83 0.28 3.99
N LYS A 57 4.17 -0.76 4.51
CA LYS A 57 4.13 -2.09 3.88
C LYS A 57 2.74 -2.37 3.34
N PHE A 58 2.69 -3.08 2.22
CA PHE A 58 1.45 -3.40 1.50
C PHE A 58 1.41 -4.89 1.21
N ARG A 59 0.24 -5.50 1.37
CA ARG A 59 0.02 -6.90 0.97
C ARG A 59 -1.41 -7.11 0.51
N LYS A 60 -1.66 -8.20 -0.21
CA LYS A 60 -3.02 -8.60 -0.55
C LYS A 60 -3.72 -9.21 0.67
N LYS A 61 -4.97 -8.82 0.93
CA LYS A 61 -5.77 -9.42 2.00
C LYS A 61 -5.92 -10.92 1.74
N GLY A 62 -5.50 -11.73 2.71
CA GLY A 62 -5.52 -13.19 2.64
C GLY A 62 -4.14 -13.83 2.48
N GLU A 63 -3.09 -13.06 2.22
CA GLU A 63 -1.72 -13.57 2.31
C GLU A 63 -1.25 -13.59 3.78
N LYS A 64 -0.86 -14.79 4.23
CA LYS A 64 -0.29 -15.06 5.57
C LYS A 64 1.20 -15.26 5.48
#